data_AF-A0A2S7NTJ6-F1
#
_entry.id   AF-A0A2S7NTJ6-F1
#
_cell.length_a   1.000
_cell.length_b   1.000
_cell.length_c   1.000
_cell.angle_alpha   90.00
_cell.angle_beta   90.00
_cell.angle_gamma   90.00
#
_symmetry.space_group_name_H-M   'P 1'
#
loop_
_entity.id
_entity.type
_entity.pdbx_description
1 polymer ?
#
loop_
_entity_poly.entity_id
_entity_poly.type
_entity_poly.pdbx_seq_one_letter_code
_entity_poly.pdbx_strand_id
1 'polypeptide(L)'
;MIMIPASVLPDEDMTRDIDVIVNDLRRAADACLKEKPHIRIAYESRCSSTRIDKWEFCWDVIHKVGRDNFGMCLDTVHIAGRLFADPAAPSGLVPDGMKAVELSMHRFVRRMKAHREKIFYVQFGDARRPDEPIVPGSSDYDAKERPRSIWSHNYRLFYGEEARGAYLPIKEIAEAVFNCVCFEGWVSAELFNRRMDCKDPNVPKDLARRGAIAWRKLGNDMGWWPTLPISATDAIC
;
A
#
# COMPACT_ATOMS: atom_id res chain seq x y z
N MET A 1 -5.72 -7.85 15.62
CA MET A 1 -6.06 -7.81 14.18
C MET A 1 -5.01 -8.64 13.47
N ILE A 2 -5.41 -9.38 12.42
CA ILE A 2 -4.52 -10.19 11.61
C ILE A 2 -4.56 -9.66 10.17
N MET A 3 -3.41 -9.63 9.51
CA MET A 3 -3.29 -9.35 8.09
C MET A 3 -3.31 -10.65 7.31
N ILE A 4 -4.10 -10.69 6.24
CA ILE A 4 -4.04 -11.77 5.25
C ILE A 4 -3.77 -11.14 3.88
N PRO A 5 -2.56 -11.29 3.33
CA PRO A 5 -2.27 -10.81 1.99
C PRO A 5 -2.88 -11.74 0.94
N ALA A 6 -3.31 -11.16 -0.18
CA ALA A 6 -3.70 -11.93 -1.34
C ALA A 6 -2.52 -12.73 -1.90
N SER A 7 -2.79 -13.98 -2.31
CA SER A 7 -1.76 -14.93 -2.73
C SER A 7 -0.97 -14.46 -3.96
N VAL A 8 0.32 -14.79 -3.94
CA VAL A 8 1.31 -14.53 -5.00
C VAL A 8 1.79 -15.84 -5.66
N LEU A 9 1.19 -16.98 -5.30
CA LEU A 9 1.53 -18.28 -5.87
C LEU A 9 1.33 -18.30 -7.40
N PRO A 10 2.06 -19.17 -8.12
CA PRO A 10 1.87 -19.38 -9.56
C PRO A 10 0.42 -19.66 -9.95
N ASP A 11 0.07 -19.40 -11.21
CA ASP A 11 -1.32 -19.50 -11.68
C ASP A 11 -1.87 -20.92 -11.56
N GLU A 12 -1.03 -21.90 -11.84
CA GLU A 12 -1.25 -23.34 -11.77
C GLU A 12 -1.47 -23.86 -10.34
N ASP A 13 -0.89 -23.18 -9.35
CA ASP A 13 -0.98 -23.54 -7.93
C ASP A 13 -2.15 -22.85 -7.22
N MET A 14 -2.97 -22.09 -7.95
CA MET A 14 -4.10 -21.37 -7.38
C MET A 14 -5.42 -21.68 -8.05
N THR A 15 -6.45 -21.83 -7.22
CA THR A 15 -7.82 -21.87 -7.71
C THR A 15 -8.17 -20.62 -8.53
N ARG A 16 -8.94 -20.85 -9.59
CA ARG A 16 -9.60 -19.80 -10.39
C ARG A 16 -11.01 -19.49 -9.87
N ASP A 17 -11.53 -20.33 -8.98
CA ASP A 17 -12.83 -20.17 -8.36
C ASP A 17 -12.74 -19.18 -7.18
N ILE A 18 -13.27 -17.98 -7.38
CA ILE A 18 -13.32 -16.93 -6.37
C ILE A 18 -14.18 -17.35 -5.17
N ASP A 19 -15.19 -18.18 -5.35
CA ASP A 19 -16.08 -18.56 -4.26
C ASP A 19 -15.39 -19.53 -3.28
N VAL A 20 -14.41 -20.32 -3.75
CA VAL A 20 -13.49 -21.07 -2.88
C VAL A 20 -12.66 -20.12 -2.01
N ILE A 21 -12.04 -19.09 -2.62
CA ILE A 21 -11.24 -18.09 -1.90
C ILE A 21 -12.08 -17.38 -0.84
N VAL A 22 -13.27 -16.93 -1.23
CA VAL A 22 -14.22 -16.26 -0.35
C VAL A 22 -14.64 -17.18 0.81
N ASN A 23 -14.91 -18.46 0.54
CA ASN A 23 -15.32 -19.40 1.56
C ASN A 23 -14.21 -19.65 2.60
N ASP A 24 -12.95 -19.79 2.16
CA ASP A 24 -11.82 -19.96 3.08
C ASP A 24 -11.59 -18.72 3.94
N LEU A 25 -11.66 -17.51 3.34
CA LEU A 25 -11.55 -16.26 4.09
C LEU A 25 -12.72 -16.06 5.06
N ARG A 26 -13.94 -16.48 4.69
CA ARG A 26 -15.10 -16.47 5.58
C ARG A 26 -14.92 -17.41 6.77
N ARG A 27 -14.41 -18.62 6.54
CA ARG A 27 -14.07 -19.57 7.62
C ARG A 27 -13.01 -18.99 8.57
N ALA A 28 -12.00 -18.29 8.04
CA ALA A 28 -11.00 -17.60 8.86
C ALA A 28 -11.64 -16.47 9.70
N ALA A 29 -12.53 -15.67 9.11
CA ALA A 29 -13.26 -14.63 9.81
C ALA A 29 -14.14 -15.20 10.93
N ASP A 30 -14.87 -16.29 10.65
CA ASP A 30 -15.72 -16.99 11.61
C ASP A 30 -14.92 -17.62 12.75
N ALA A 31 -13.71 -18.12 12.48
CA ALA A 31 -12.80 -18.59 13.53
C ALA A 31 -12.32 -17.43 14.41
N CYS A 32 -11.93 -16.30 13.83
CA CYS A 32 -11.50 -15.11 14.56
C CYS A 32 -12.59 -14.48 15.45
N LEU A 33 -13.87 -14.69 15.12
CA LEU A 33 -15.01 -14.30 15.97
C LEU A 33 -15.17 -15.17 17.22
N LYS A 34 -14.53 -16.34 17.31
CA LYS A 34 -14.60 -17.20 18.50
C LYS A 34 -13.63 -16.75 19.60
N GLU A 35 -12.62 -15.96 19.24
CA GLU A 35 -11.60 -15.45 20.15
C GLU A 35 -12.12 -14.32 21.05
N LYS A 36 -11.48 -14.16 22.22
CA LYS A 36 -11.75 -13.09 23.18
C LYS A 36 -10.44 -12.36 23.55
N PRO A 37 -10.25 -11.10 23.15
CA PRO A 37 -11.16 -10.28 22.34
C PRO A 37 -11.30 -10.79 20.89
N HIS A 38 -12.43 -10.49 20.25
CA HIS A 38 -12.66 -10.83 18.85
C HIS A 38 -11.55 -10.26 17.95
N ILE A 39 -11.08 -11.08 17.02
CA ILE A 39 -10.01 -10.70 16.12
C ILE A 39 -10.62 -10.20 14.79
N ARG A 40 -10.17 -9.02 14.35
CA ARG A 40 -10.42 -8.49 13.01
C ARG A 40 -9.38 -8.99 12.02
N ILE A 41 -9.79 -9.25 10.79
CA ILE A 41 -8.93 -9.60 9.65
C ILE A 41 -8.93 -8.43 8.66
N ALA A 42 -7.74 -7.97 8.30
CA ALA A 42 -7.53 -7.03 7.21
C ALA A 42 -6.95 -7.78 6.00
N TYR A 43 -7.71 -7.83 4.91
CA TYR A 43 -7.31 -8.44 3.65
C TYR A 43 -6.64 -7.41 2.76
N GLU A 44 -5.55 -7.79 2.12
CA GLU A 44 -4.71 -6.88 1.34
C GLU A 44 -4.56 -7.38 -0.10
N SER A 45 -4.91 -6.55 -1.07
CA SER A 45 -4.47 -6.74 -2.46
C SER A 45 -3.05 -6.22 -2.64
N ARG A 46 -2.15 -7.05 -3.18
CA ARG A 46 -0.78 -6.64 -3.49
C ARG A 46 -0.61 -6.47 -4.99
N CYS A 47 0.18 -5.49 -5.43
CA CYS A 47 0.47 -5.31 -6.86
C CYS A 47 1.18 -6.51 -7.52
N SER A 48 1.72 -7.42 -6.70
CA SER A 48 2.32 -8.67 -7.12
C SER A 48 1.39 -9.88 -6.97
N SER A 49 0.18 -9.75 -6.41
CA SER A 49 -0.77 -10.85 -6.24
C SER A 49 -1.25 -11.40 -7.58
N THR A 50 -1.61 -12.69 -7.62
CA THR A 50 -1.93 -13.40 -8.87
C THR A 50 -3.37 -13.17 -9.35
N ARG A 51 -4.30 -12.94 -8.41
CA ARG A 51 -5.73 -12.75 -8.72
C ARG A 51 -6.28 -11.42 -8.18
N ILE A 52 -5.96 -11.12 -6.93
CA ILE A 52 -6.48 -9.96 -6.20
C ILE A 52 -5.39 -8.90 -6.10
N ASP A 53 -5.09 -8.27 -7.23
CA ASP A 53 -3.96 -7.34 -7.40
C ASP A 53 -4.37 -5.86 -7.45
N LYS A 54 -5.67 -5.59 -7.27
CA LYS A 54 -6.29 -4.26 -7.25
C LYS A 54 -7.24 -4.15 -6.07
N TRP A 55 -7.43 -2.93 -5.58
CA TRP A 55 -8.36 -2.65 -4.49
C TRP A 55 -9.80 -3.04 -4.86
N GLU A 56 -10.20 -2.93 -6.15
CA GLU A 56 -11.53 -3.32 -6.60
C GLU A 56 -11.80 -4.81 -6.34
N PHE A 57 -10.85 -5.67 -6.71
CA PHE A 57 -10.97 -7.11 -6.47
C PHE A 57 -10.90 -7.44 -4.98
N CYS A 58 -10.10 -6.68 -4.21
CA CYS A 58 -10.07 -6.81 -2.76
C CYS A 58 -11.45 -6.51 -2.15
N TRP A 59 -12.08 -5.42 -2.59
CA TRP A 59 -13.41 -5.03 -2.18
C TRP A 59 -14.45 -6.10 -2.52
N ASP A 60 -14.42 -6.64 -3.75
CA ASP A 60 -15.37 -7.67 -4.17
C ASP A 60 -15.27 -8.93 -3.28
N VAL A 61 -14.06 -9.33 -2.91
CA VAL A 61 -13.82 -10.43 -1.94
C VAL A 61 -14.37 -10.07 -0.56
N ILE A 62 -14.02 -8.89 -0.01
CA ILE A 62 -14.48 -8.45 1.32
C ILE A 62 -16.01 -8.39 1.39
N HIS A 63 -16.64 -7.83 0.35
CA HIS A 63 -18.09 -7.73 0.25
C HIS A 63 -18.73 -9.12 0.22
N LYS A 64 -18.19 -10.04 -0.57
CA LYS A 64 -18.68 -11.44 -0.63
C LYS A 64 -18.45 -12.21 0.68
N VAL A 65 -17.33 -11.99 1.38
CA VAL A 65 -17.08 -12.64 2.69
C VAL A 65 -18.20 -12.29 3.67
N GLY A 66 -18.65 -11.03 3.68
CA GLY A 66 -19.87 -10.62 4.38
C GLY A 66 -19.77 -10.80 5.90
N ARG A 67 -18.64 -10.38 6.49
CA ARG A 67 -18.41 -10.38 7.95
C ARG A 67 -17.95 -9.01 8.43
N ASP A 68 -18.36 -8.63 9.63
CA ASP A 68 -18.02 -7.33 10.21
C ASP A 68 -16.60 -7.26 10.75
N ASN A 69 -16.03 -8.39 11.15
CA ASN A 69 -14.63 -8.50 11.53
C ASN A 69 -13.70 -8.73 10.32
N PHE A 70 -14.18 -8.62 9.08
CA PHE A 70 -13.37 -8.77 7.87
C PHE A 70 -13.42 -7.49 7.03
N GLY A 71 -12.26 -6.91 6.78
CA GLY A 71 -12.12 -5.62 6.11
C GLY A 71 -10.83 -5.54 5.32
N MET A 72 -10.47 -4.33 4.90
CA MET A 72 -9.38 -4.03 3.99
C MET A 72 -8.17 -3.48 4.75
N CYS A 73 -6.98 -3.95 4.37
CA CYS A 73 -5.77 -3.17 4.48
C CYS A 73 -5.54 -2.47 3.13
N LEU A 74 -5.43 -1.14 3.16
CA LEU A 74 -5.12 -0.35 1.97
C LEU A 74 -3.64 0.05 1.98
N ASP A 75 -2.86 -0.55 1.09
CA ASP A 75 -1.46 -0.15 0.87
C ASP A 75 -1.34 0.75 -0.37
N THR A 76 -0.93 1.99 -0.14
CA THR A 76 -0.71 3.01 -1.19
C THR A 76 0.36 2.60 -2.20
N VAL A 77 1.42 1.92 -1.78
CA VAL A 77 2.49 1.45 -2.66
C VAL A 77 1.98 0.32 -3.53
N HIS A 78 1.12 -0.55 -3.03
CA HIS A 78 0.50 -1.59 -3.86
C HIS A 78 -0.51 -1.01 -4.86
N ILE A 79 -1.29 0.01 -4.50
CA ILE A 79 -2.18 0.69 -5.45
C ILE A 79 -1.37 1.35 -6.59
N ALA A 80 -0.39 2.19 -6.24
CA ALA A 80 0.49 2.84 -7.21
C ALA A 80 1.34 1.83 -7.98
N GLY A 81 1.78 0.79 -7.29
CA GLY A 81 2.52 -0.35 -7.82
C GLY A 81 1.72 -1.19 -8.80
N ARG A 82 0.39 -1.05 -8.89
CA ARG A 82 -0.39 -1.72 -9.93
C ARG A 82 -0.75 -0.79 -11.08
N LEU A 83 -1.00 0.48 -10.79
CA LEU A 83 -1.59 1.43 -11.73
C LEU A 83 -0.56 2.34 -12.41
N PHE A 84 0.56 2.63 -11.76
CA PHE A 84 1.49 3.68 -12.18
C PHE A 84 2.92 3.17 -12.39
N ALA A 85 3.50 2.51 -11.39
CA ALA A 85 4.87 2.01 -11.51
C ALA A 85 4.91 0.78 -12.42
N ASP A 86 6.01 0.56 -13.15
CA ASP A 86 6.33 -0.72 -13.76
C ASP A 86 7.84 -0.99 -13.65
N PRO A 87 8.27 -1.84 -12.70
CA PRO A 87 9.69 -2.09 -12.48
C PRO A 87 10.36 -2.88 -13.60
N ALA A 88 9.60 -3.48 -14.53
CA ALA A 88 10.15 -4.20 -15.68
C ALA A 88 10.21 -3.34 -16.95
N ALA A 89 9.59 -2.15 -16.94
CA ALA A 89 9.63 -1.24 -18.09
C ALA A 89 10.87 -0.33 -18.04
N PRO A 90 11.50 -0.02 -19.19
CA PRO A 90 12.60 0.95 -19.25
C PRO A 90 12.25 2.33 -18.68
N SER A 91 10.99 2.75 -18.79
CA SER A 91 10.50 4.01 -18.22
C SER A 91 10.27 3.95 -16.70
N GLY A 92 10.19 2.75 -16.12
CA GLY A 92 9.72 2.54 -14.75
C GLY A 92 8.21 2.78 -14.56
N LEU A 93 7.45 2.92 -15.65
CA LEU A 93 6.07 3.40 -15.66
C LEU A 93 5.15 2.55 -16.53
N VAL A 94 3.92 2.37 -16.06
CA VAL A 94 2.79 1.91 -16.88
C VAL A 94 2.38 3.04 -17.82
N PRO A 95 2.17 2.78 -19.13
CA PRO A 95 1.60 3.75 -20.05
C PRO A 95 0.27 4.33 -19.51
N ASP A 96 0.12 5.66 -19.57
CA ASP A 96 -1.03 6.39 -19.01
C ASP A 96 -1.29 6.15 -17.51
N GLY A 97 -0.26 5.77 -16.75
CA GLY A 97 -0.39 5.38 -15.35
C GLY A 97 -1.03 6.43 -14.45
N MET A 98 -0.72 7.72 -14.65
CA MET A 98 -1.39 8.80 -13.90
C MET A 98 -2.89 8.85 -14.18
N LYS A 99 -3.29 8.68 -15.44
CA LYS A 99 -4.71 8.66 -15.80
C LYS A 99 -5.40 7.43 -15.20
N ALA A 100 -4.72 6.30 -15.15
CA ALA A 100 -5.21 5.10 -14.50
C ALA A 100 -5.41 5.30 -12.98
N VAL A 101 -4.49 5.98 -12.31
CA VAL A 101 -4.61 6.34 -10.87
C VAL A 101 -5.81 7.27 -10.66
N GLU A 102 -5.92 8.36 -11.42
CA GLU A 102 -7.04 9.31 -11.33
C GLU A 102 -8.40 8.59 -11.45
N LEU A 103 -8.57 7.80 -12.51
CA LEU A 103 -9.83 7.08 -12.76
C LEU A 103 -10.10 6.03 -11.67
N SER A 104 -9.07 5.36 -11.16
CA SER A 104 -9.19 4.38 -10.08
C SER A 104 -9.60 5.05 -8.77
N MET A 105 -8.98 6.16 -8.41
CA MET A 105 -9.30 6.89 -7.18
C MET A 105 -10.70 7.51 -7.21
N HIS A 106 -11.18 7.98 -8.37
CA HIS A 106 -12.59 8.38 -8.52
C HIS A 106 -13.56 7.21 -8.24
N ARG A 107 -13.26 6.00 -8.75
CA ARG A 107 -14.06 4.81 -8.45
C ARG A 107 -13.96 4.44 -6.97
N PHE A 108 -12.77 4.53 -6.39
CA PHE A 108 -12.52 4.25 -4.98
C PHE A 108 -13.36 5.14 -4.08
N VAL A 109 -13.31 6.46 -4.27
CA VAL A 109 -14.11 7.42 -3.49
C VAL A 109 -15.60 7.12 -3.63
N ARG A 110 -16.08 6.93 -4.87
CA ARG A 110 -17.51 6.65 -5.13
C ARG A 110 -17.98 5.38 -4.43
N ARG A 111 -17.15 4.35 -4.37
CA ARG A 111 -17.52 3.06 -3.75
C ARG A 111 -17.34 3.07 -2.25
N MET A 112 -16.18 3.48 -1.76
CA MET A 112 -15.75 3.26 -0.38
C MET A 112 -16.26 4.31 0.60
N LYS A 113 -16.73 5.47 0.14
CA LYS A 113 -17.31 6.49 1.03
C LYS A 113 -18.49 5.97 1.85
N ALA A 114 -19.32 5.09 1.28
CA ALA A 114 -20.43 4.44 1.97
C ALA A 114 -20.03 3.19 2.77
N HIS A 115 -18.78 2.76 2.67
CA HIS A 115 -18.24 1.52 3.25
C HIS A 115 -16.92 1.76 3.98
N ARG A 116 -16.73 2.97 4.51
CA ARG A 116 -15.47 3.37 5.17
C ARG A 116 -15.14 2.48 6.36
N GLU A 117 -16.15 1.91 7.02
CA GLU A 117 -16.02 0.97 8.13
C GLU A 117 -15.34 -0.36 7.73
N LYS A 118 -15.33 -0.69 6.44
CA LYS A 118 -14.61 -1.84 5.90
C LYS A 118 -13.15 -1.54 5.60
N ILE A 119 -12.69 -0.29 5.74
CA ILE A 119 -11.26 0.04 5.73
C ILE A 119 -10.80 -0.05 7.18
N PHE A 120 -9.99 -1.06 7.51
CA PHE A 120 -9.56 -1.25 8.89
C PHE A 120 -8.31 -0.45 9.23
N TYR A 121 -7.37 -0.37 8.28
CA TYR A 121 -6.20 0.49 8.38
C TYR A 121 -5.54 0.72 7.03
N VAL A 122 -4.68 1.73 6.97
CA VAL A 122 -3.96 2.16 5.77
C VAL A 122 -2.46 2.00 6.00
N GLN A 123 -1.78 1.36 5.05
CA GLN A 123 -0.33 1.36 4.92
C GLN A 123 0.08 2.45 3.93
N PHE A 124 0.87 3.40 4.40
CA PHE A 124 1.39 4.47 3.56
C PHE A 124 2.89 4.33 3.37
N GLY A 125 3.35 4.66 2.17
CA GLY A 125 4.73 4.62 1.77
C GLY A 125 4.90 5.20 0.37
N ASP A 126 6.11 5.14 -0.14
CA ASP A 126 6.48 5.48 -1.51
C ASP A 126 7.46 4.41 -2.01
N ALA A 127 8.03 4.60 -3.19
CA ALA A 127 9.14 3.79 -3.66
C ALA A 127 10.00 4.57 -4.63
N ARG A 128 11.25 4.13 -4.83
CA ARG A 128 12.09 4.60 -5.94
C ARG A 128 12.03 3.64 -7.13
N ARG A 129 12.44 4.10 -8.30
CA ARG A 129 12.65 3.22 -9.46
C ARG A 129 13.84 2.29 -9.22
N PRO A 130 13.80 1.06 -9.77
CA PRO A 130 15.00 0.24 -9.95
C PRO A 130 16.11 0.99 -10.70
N ASP A 131 17.36 0.64 -10.42
CA ASP A 131 18.52 1.22 -11.12
C ASP A 131 18.58 0.74 -12.59
N GLU A 132 18.06 -0.46 -12.85
CA GLU A 132 17.77 -1.02 -14.18
C GLU A 132 16.43 -1.80 -14.17
N PRO A 133 15.75 -1.97 -15.31
CA PRO A 133 14.51 -2.75 -15.37
C PRO A 133 14.71 -4.18 -14.87
N ILE A 134 13.79 -4.66 -14.03
CA ILE A 134 13.82 -6.01 -13.47
C ILE A 134 13.27 -6.99 -14.51
N VAL A 135 14.16 -7.48 -15.36
CA VAL A 135 13.91 -8.40 -16.48
C VAL A 135 14.96 -9.52 -16.53
N PRO A 136 14.73 -10.64 -17.24
CA PRO A 136 15.70 -11.72 -17.34
C PRO A 136 17.10 -11.22 -17.70
N GLY A 137 18.08 -11.51 -16.84
CA GLY A 137 19.48 -11.09 -17.00
C GLY A 137 19.89 -9.83 -16.24
N SER A 138 18.95 -9.04 -15.69
CA SER A 138 19.26 -7.92 -14.78
C SER A 138 19.71 -8.42 -13.39
N SER A 139 20.40 -7.57 -12.62
CA SER A 139 21.00 -7.94 -11.33
C SER A 139 19.98 -8.43 -10.29
N ASP A 140 18.79 -7.86 -10.32
CA ASP A 140 17.73 -8.08 -9.34
C ASP A 140 16.70 -9.13 -9.80
N TYR A 141 16.84 -9.67 -11.00
CA TYR A 141 15.89 -10.62 -11.55
C TYR A 141 15.93 -11.97 -10.83
N ASP A 142 14.76 -12.46 -10.44
CA ASP A 142 14.53 -13.83 -9.99
C ASP A 142 13.38 -14.43 -10.80
N ALA A 143 13.63 -15.56 -11.47
CA ALA A 143 12.61 -16.26 -12.26
C ALA A 143 11.45 -16.82 -11.41
N LYS A 144 11.64 -16.94 -10.09
CA LYS A 144 10.61 -17.41 -9.14
C LYS A 144 9.75 -16.29 -8.58
N GLU A 145 10.16 -15.03 -8.76
CA GLU A 145 9.44 -13.88 -8.24
C GLU A 145 9.01 -12.92 -9.36
N ARG A 146 7.87 -12.27 -9.16
CA ARG A 146 7.43 -11.22 -10.08
C ARG A 146 8.30 -9.99 -9.89
N PRO A 147 8.63 -9.22 -10.95
CA PRO A 147 9.33 -7.94 -10.85
C PRO A 147 8.74 -6.99 -9.80
N ARG A 148 7.41 -6.95 -9.68
CA ARG A 148 6.69 -6.14 -8.68
C ARG A 148 6.89 -6.62 -7.23
N SER A 149 7.11 -7.92 -7.02
CA SER A 149 7.46 -8.48 -5.70
C SER A 149 8.84 -8.00 -5.28
N ILE A 150 9.84 -8.24 -6.12
CA ILE A 150 11.23 -7.82 -5.91
C ILE A 150 11.30 -6.31 -5.68
N TRP A 151 10.62 -5.53 -6.52
CA TRP A 151 10.56 -4.08 -6.40
C TRP A 151 9.94 -3.65 -5.05
N SER A 152 8.78 -4.19 -4.70
CA SER A 152 8.10 -3.86 -3.44
C SER A 152 8.90 -4.26 -2.19
N HIS A 153 9.78 -5.27 -2.25
CA HIS A 153 10.60 -5.68 -1.10
C HIS A 153 11.90 -4.87 -0.94
N ASN A 154 12.41 -4.29 -2.02
CA ASN A 154 13.75 -3.69 -2.03
C ASN A 154 13.75 -2.16 -2.14
N TYR A 155 12.71 -1.59 -2.75
CA TYR A 155 12.73 -0.22 -3.26
C TYR A 155 11.75 0.72 -2.56
N ARG A 156 11.02 0.28 -1.52
CA ARG A 156 10.11 1.18 -0.81
C ARG A 156 10.88 2.29 -0.10
N LEU A 157 10.23 3.43 -0.03
CA LEU A 157 10.65 4.63 0.67
C LEU A 157 9.50 5.11 1.54
N PHE A 158 9.76 6.10 2.39
CA PHE A 158 8.67 6.84 3.01
C PHE A 158 8.10 7.89 2.06
N TYR A 159 6.85 8.30 2.29
CA TYR A 159 6.18 9.33 1.52
C TYR A 159 7.01 10.61 1.39
N GLY A 160 7.18 11.08 0.16
CA GLY A 160 7.83 12.35 -0.13
C GLY A 160 9.35 12.36 0.05
N GLU A 161 10.01 11.20 0.10
CA GLU A 161 11.47 11.11 0.06
C GLU A 161 12.04 11.35 -1.36
N GLU A 162 11.70 12.49 -1.99
CA GLU A 162 12.08 12.84 -3.36
C GLU A 162 13.61 12.85 -3.55
N ALA A 163 14.36 13.32 -2.56
CA ALA A 163 15.82 13.28 -2.54
C ALA A 163 16.40 11.84 -2.57
N ARG A 164 15.58 10.82 -2.30
CA ARG A 164 15.93 9.40 -2.41
C ARG A 164 15.29 8.73 -3.64
N GLY A 165 14.59 9.50 -4.48
CA GLY A 165 13.96 9.02 -5.70
C GLY A 165 12.51 8.58 -5.54
N ALA A 166 11.82 8.96 -4.46
CA ALA A 166 10.36 8.78 -4.35
C ALA A 166 9.67 9.39 -5.57
N TYR A 167 8.73 8.66 -6.18
CA TYR A 167 8.12 9.06 -7.46
C TYR A 167 6.67 8.61 -7.65
N LEU A 168 6.09 7.91 -6.68
CA LEU A 168 4.73 7.39 -6.82
C LEU A 168 3.68 8.50 -6.60
N PRO A 169 2.49 8.41 -7.23
CA PRO A 169 1.39 9.35 -7.05
C PRO A 169 0.63 9.10 -5.74
N ILE A 170 1.36 9.09 -4.62
CA ILE A 170 0.83 8.78 -3.30
C ILE A 170 -0.05 9.92 -2.80
N LYS A 171 0.23 11.16 -3.20
CA LYS A 171 -0.58 12.31 -2.80
C LYS A 171 -2.02 12.19 -3.31
N GLU A 172 -2.21 11.78 -4.56
CA GLU A 172 -3.52 11.56 -5.16
C GLU A 172 -4.27 10.40 -4.50
N ILE A 173 -3.55 9.32 -4.17
CA ILE A 173 -4.13 8.16 -3.47
C ILE A 173 -4.51 8.55 -2.03
N ALA A 174 -3.65 9.28 -1.33
CA ALA A 174 -3.88 9.75 0.03
C ALA A 174 -5.07 10.72 0.09
N GLU A 175 -5.17 11.65 -0.85
CA GLU A 175 -6.31 12.58 -0.96
C GLU A 175 -7.64 11.81 -1.10
N ALA A 176 -7.65 10.76 -1.93
CA ALA A 176 -8.82 9.92 -2.11
C ALA A 176 -9.21 9.17 -0.82
N VAL A 177 -8.23 8.63 -0.10
CA VAL A 177 -8.44 7.83 1.12
C VAL A 177 -8.82 8.70 2.33
N PHE A 178 -8.01 9.71 2.63
CA PHE A 178 -8.14 10.45 3.88
C PHE A 178 -9.12 11.60 3.79
N ASN A 179 -9.10 12.39 2.72
CA ASN A 179 -9.93 13.60 2.62
C ASN A 179 -11.28 13.32 1.94
N CYS A 180 -11.29 12.52 0.87
CA CYS A 180 -12.50 12.27 0.08
C CYS A 180 -13.41 11.16 0.67
N VAL A 181 -12.82 10.03 1.09
CA VAL A 181 -13.51 8.95 1.83
C VAL A 181 -13.66 9.26 3.33
N CYS A 182 -12.86 10.21 3.85
CA CYS A 182 -12.85 10.60 5.26
C CYS A 182 -12.47 9.42 6.17
N PHE A 183 -11.39 8.71 5.82
CA PHE A 183 -10.85 7.66 6.68
C PHE A 183 -10.06 8.26 7.86
N GLU A 184 -10.42 7.85 9.08
CA GLU A 184 -9.85 8.37 10.34
C GLU A 184 -9.25 7.25 11.22
N GLY A 185 -9.08 6.05 10.67
CA GLY A 185 -8.58 4.90 11.41
C GLY A 185 -7.06 4.83 11.50
N TRP A 186 -6.54 3.64 11.82
CA TRP A 186 -5.11 3.44 12.00
C TRP A 186 -4.34 3.62 10.69
N VAL A 187 -3.18 4.24 10.79
CA VAL A 187 -2.24 4.42 9.69
C VAL A 187 -0.87 3.91 10.11
N SER A 188 -0.24 3.12 9.26
CA SER A 188 1.12 2.61 9.47
C SER A 188 2.04 3.01 8.33
N ALA A 189 3.26 3.46 8.67
CA ALA A 189 4.31 3.69 7.70
C ALA A 189 5.01 2.36 7.40
N GLU A 190 4.68 1.72 6.28
CA GLU A 190 5.28 0.44 5.91
C GLU A 190 6.52 0.65 5.05
N LEU A 191 7.61 -0.04 5.41
CA LEU A 191 8.87 0.05 4.70
C LEU A 191 9.44 -1.36 4.46
N PHE A 192 9.79 -1.63 3.21
CA PHE A 192 10.65 -2.73 2.79
C PHE A 192 11.77 -2.15 1.94
N ASN A 193 12.96 -2.04 2.54
CA ASN A 193 14.09 -1.35 1.95
C ASN A 193 15.38 -2.06 2.33
N ARG A 194 16.33 -2.20 1.39
CA ARG A 194 17.65 -2.81 1.64
C ARG A 194 18.42 -2.21 2.82
N ARG A 195 18.14 -0.96 3.18
CA ARG A 195 18.73 -0.33 4.39
C ARG A 195 18.41 -1.11 5.66
N MET A 196 17.32 -1.86 5.70
CA MET A 196 16.90 -2.68 6.84
C MET A 196 17.82 -3.89 7.05
N ASP A 197 18.53 -4.36 6.03
CA ASP A 197 19.50 -5.45 6.16
C ASP A 197 20.86 -4.98 6.73
N CYS A 198 21.04 -3.67 6.87
CA CYS A 198 22.27 -3.11 7.41
C CYS A 198 22.33 -3.34 8.93
N LYS A 199 23.43 -3.96 9.39
CA LYS A 199 23.67 -4.27 10.81
C LYS A 199 24.05 -3.06 11.68
N ASP A 200 24.09 -1.86 11.11
CA ASP A 200 24.37 -0.63 11.85
C ASP A 200 23.25 -0.38 12.90
N PRO A 201 23.59 -0.29 14.20
CA PRO A 201 22.60 -0.15 15.26
C PRO A 201 21.78 1.15 15.17
N ASN A 202 22.20 2.14 14.39
CA ASN A 202 21.45 3.37 14.19
C ASN A 202 20.33 3.24 13.16
N VAL A 203 20.28 2.17 12.38
CA VAL A 203 19.27 1.95 11.31
C VAL A 203 17.85 2.10 11.83
N PRO A 204 17.41 1.43 12.92
CA PRO A 204 16.04 1.59 13.42
C PRO A 204 15.69 3.04 13.79
N LYS A 205 16.63 3.76 14.41
CA LYS A 205 16.43 5.17 14.80
C LYS A 205 16.32 6.09 13.59
N ASP A 206 17.16 5.90 12.57
CA ASP A 206 17.08 6.67 11.33
C ASP A 206 15.75 6.40 10.59
N LEU A 207 15.35 5.13 10.46
CA LEU A 207 14.10 4.77 9.79
C LEU A 207 12.87 5.31 10.53
N ALA A 208 12.84 5.21 11.86
CA ALA A 208 11.76 5.80 12.66
C ALA A 208 11.68 7.32 12.49
N ARG A 209 12.83 8.02 12.50
CA ARG A 209 12.91 9.46 12.25
C ARG A 209 12.39 9.83 10.85
N ARG A 210 12.79 9.07 9.83
CA ARG A 210 12.33 9.27 8.44
C ARG A 210 10.82 9.06 8.30
N GLY A 211 10.28 8.01 8.92
CA GLY A 211 8.82 7.78 8.98
C GLY A 211 8.06 8.93 9.65
N ALA A 212 8.59 9.47 10.76
CA ALA A 212 7.99 10.63 11.44
C ALA A 212 8.00 11.90 10.58
N ILE A 213 9.09 12.14 9.85
CA ILE A 213 9.19 13.26 8.89
C ILE A 213 8.15 13.10 7.78
N ALA A 214 8.05 11.89 7.20
CA ALA A 214 7.10 11.59 6.14
C ALA A 214 5.64 11.74 6.60
N TRP A 215 5.31 11.30 7.82
CA TRP A 215 3.97 11.50 8.39
C TRP A 215 3.62 12.97 8.57
N ARG A 216 4.56 13.78 9.09
CA ARG A 216 4.38 15.22 9.21
C ARG A 216 4.17 15.87 7.84
N LYS A 217 4.99 15.51 6.85
CA LYS A 217 4.86 16.00 5.48
C LYS A 217 3.51 15.63 4.88
N LEU A 218 3.06 14.39 5.04
CA LEU A 218 1.76 13.94 4.54
C LEU A 218 0.63 14.78 5.14
N GLY A 219 0.60 14.95 6.47
CA GLY A 219 -0.46 15.75 7.08
C GLY A 219 -0.40 17.25 6.72
N ASN A 220 0.77 17.81 6.40
CA ASN A 220 0.86 19.15 5.80
C ASN A 220 0.24 19.15 4.39
N ASP A 221 0.62 18.20 3.54
CA ASP A 221 0.13 18.09 2.16
C ASP A 221 -1.38 17.83 2.10
N MET A 222 -1.95 17.18 3.13
CA MET A 222 -3.38 16.89 3.28
C MET A 222 -4.16 17.97 4.07
N GLY A 223 -3.47 18.97 4.61
CA GLY A 223 -4.11 20.08 5.35
C GLY A 223 -4.65 19.71 6.74
N TRP A 224 -4.14 18.65 7.37
CA TRP A 224 -4.60 18.22 8.71
C TRP A 224 -4.03 19.07 9.84
N TRP A 225 -2.84 19.62 9.63
CA TRP A 225 -2.15 20.40 10.64
C TRP A 225 -2.58 21.87 10.55
N PRO A 226 -2.83 22.54 11.69
CA PRO A 226 -3.02 23.98 11.69
C PRO A 226 -1.82 24.64 11.00
N THR A 227 -2.09 25.62 10.14
CA THR A 227 -1.03 26.52 9.67
C THR A 227 -0.51 27.28 10.88
N LEU A 228 0.67 26.90 11.37
CA LEU A 228 1.35 27.73 12.35
C LEU A 228 1.61 29.08 11.67
N PRO A 229 1.14 30.21 12.24
CA PRO A 229 1.51 31.51 11.71
C PRO A 229 3.04 31.59 11.71
N ILE A 230 3.62 31.93 10.55
CA ILE A 230 5.06 32.14 10.42
C ILE A 230 5.42 33.25 11.40
N SER A 231 6.00 32.90 12.55
CA SER A 231 6.59 33.89 13.43
C SER A 231 7.82 34.43 12.71
N ALA A 232 7.93 35.74 12.59
CA ALA A 232 8.98 36.44 11.84
C ALA A 232 10.40 36.30 12.45
N THR A 233 10.62 35.34 13.34
CA THR A 233 11.87 35.18 14.11
C THR A 233 12.76 34.02 13.69
N ASP A 234 12.32 33.12 12.80
CA ASP A 234 13.14 31.98 12.36
C ASP A 234 13.91 32.24 11.04
N ALA A 235 13.94 33.48 10.54
CA ALA A 235 14.66 33.85 9.33
C ALA A 235 16.14 34.23 9.57
N ILE A 236 16.65 34.13 10.80
CA ILE A 236 18.05 34.45 11.12
C ILE A 236 18.59 33.47 12.17
N CYS A 237 19.14 32.34 11.72
CA CYS A 237 20.25 31.59 12.34
C CYS A 237 20.77 30.55 11.35
#